data_AF-A0A6F8UTB6-F1
#
_entry.id   AF-A0A6F8UTB6-F1
#
_cell.length_a   1.000
_cell.length_b   1.000
_cell.length_c   1.000
_cell.angle_alpha   90.00
_cell.angle_beta   90.00
_cell.angle_gamma   90.00
#
_symmetry.space_group_name_H-M   'P 1'
#
loop_
_entity.id
_entity.type
_entity.pdbx_description
1 polymer ?
#
loop_
_entity_poly.entity_id
_entity_poly.type
_entity_poly.pdbx_seq_one_letter_code
_entity_poly.pdbx_strand_id
1 'polypeptide(L)'
;MPFRALVADEEDLTTLVEAFDAAWIEVNRSTPIAPPYRAAAQNRLGEIIVAMWRADSDVLLIERAVAEFNTQSSVPPPGPQTI
;
A
#
# COMPACT_ATOMS: atom_id res chain seq x y z
N MET A 1 -7.76 2.98 -10.79
CA MET A 1 -8.08 3.76 -9.58
C MET A 1 -8.74 2.81 -8.57
N PRO A 2 -8.03 2.36 -7.53
CA PRO A 2 -8.48 1.31 -6.61
C PRO A 2 -9.69 1.72 -5.75
N PHE A 3 -9.94 3.02 -5.55
CA PHE A 3 -11.01 3.52 -4.67
C PHE A 3 -12.33 3.82 -5.38
N ARG A 4 -12.45 3.54 -6.69
CA ARG A 4 -13.61 3.93 -7.51
C ARG A 4 -14.94 3.30 -7.09
N ALA A 5 -14.90 2.23 -6.29
CA ALA A 5 -16.07 1.52 -5.78
C ALA A 5 -16.33 1.79 -4.29
N LEU A 6 -15.56 2.67 -3.64
CA LEU A 6 -15.76 3.00 -2.24
C LEU A 6 -16.89 4.02 -2.09
N VAL A 7 -17.87 3.73 -1.24
CA VAL A 7 -18.87 4.72 -0.80
C VAL A 7 -18.25 5.48 0.37
N ALA A 8 -17.66 6.62 0.07
CA ALA A 8 -17.06 7.54 1.02
C ALA A 8 -17.29 8.98 0.52
N ASP A 9 -17.16 9.96 1.41
CA ASP A 9 -17.28 11.36 1.02
C ASP A 9 -16.09 11.78 0.14
N GLU A 10 -16.26 12.85 -0.64
CA GLU A 10 -15.20 13.31 -1.57
C GLU A 10 -13.90 13.69 -0.86
N GLU A 11 -14.02 14.23 0.37
CA GLU A 11 -12.89 14.55 1.24
C GLU A 11 -12.13 13.29 1.70
N ASP A 12 -12.87 12.24 2.06
CA ASP A 12 -12.29 10.94 2.42
C ASP A 12 -11.62 10.26 1.23
N LEU A 13 -12.26 10.32 0.04
CA LEU A 13 -11.67 9.78 -1.18
C LEU A 13 -10.38 10.51 -1.56
N THR A 14 -10.33 11.83 -1.37
CA THR A 14 -9.12 12.63 -1.59
C THR A 14 -8.02 12.19 -0.61
N THR A 15 -8.35 12.08 0.67
CA THR A 15 -7.43 11.61 1.72
C THR A 15 -6.88 10.21 1.41
N LEU A 16 -7.72 9.28 0.95
CA LEU A 16 -7.32 7.93 0.58
C LEU A 16 -6.40 7.89 -0.65
N VAL A 17 -6.66 8.73 -1.64
CA VAL A 17 -5.80 8.86 -2.83
C VAL A 17 -4.43 9.41 -2.45
N GLU A 18 -4.39 10.48 -1.64
CA GLU A 18 -3.14 11.07 -1.17
C GLU A 18 -2.32 10.09 -0.31
N ALA A 19 -2.98 9.38 0.62
CA ALA A 19 -2.34 8.36 1.43
C ALA A 19 -1.79 7.21 0.58
N PHE A 20 -2.52 6.82 -0.47
CA PHE A 20 -2.08 5.79 -1.41
C PHE A 20 -0.84 6.20 -2.20
N ASP A 21 -0.84 7.39 -2.78
CA ASP A 21 0.30 7.87 -3.57
C ASP A 21 1.55 8.00 -2.70
N ALA A 22 1.41 8.55 -1.49
CA ALA A 22 2.51 8.65 -0.53
C ALA A 22 3.06 7.28 -0.13
N ALA A 23 2.18 6.34 0.23
CA ALA A 23 2.59 4.98 0.59
C ALA A 23 3.23 4.23 -0.59
N TRP A 24 2.72 4.40 -1.81
CA TRP A 24 3.25 3.76 -3.00
C TRP A 24 4.66 4.27 -3.35
N ILE A 25 4.90 5.57 -3.20
CA ILE A 25 6.23 6.17 -3.36
C ILE A 25 7.21 5.55 -2.37
N GLU A 26 6.83 5.45 -1.09
CA GLU A 26 7.70 4.92 -0.04
C GLU A 26 8.03 3.43 -0.24
N VAL A 27 7.01 2.63 -0.58
CA VAL A 27 7.19 1.20 -0.91
C VAL A 27 8.15 1.04 -2.08
N ASN A 28 7.94 1.76 -3.19
CA ASN A 28 8.81 1.63 -4.37
C ASN A 28 10.22 2.18 -4.14
N ARG A 29 10.39 3.16 -3.24
CA ARG A 29 11.71 3.67 -2.86
C ARG A 29 12.51 2.63 -2.09
N SER A 30 11.86 1.95 -1.14
CA SER A 30 12.49 0.94 -0.28
C SER A 30 12.69 -0.39 -0.99
N THR A 31 11.74 -0.81 -1.82
CA THR A 31 11.79 -2.08 -2.56
C THR A 31 11.17 -1.89 -3.94
N PRO A 32 11.98 -1.58 -4.97
CA PRO A 32 11.47 -1.32 -6.31
C PRO A 32 10.69 -2.52 -6.85
N ILE A 33 9.40 -2.32 -7.13
CA ILE A 33 8.53 -3.37 -7.66
C ILE A 33 8.65 -3.42 -9.18
N ALA A 34 9.03 -4.58 -9.71
CA ALA A 34 9.17 -4.77 -11.15
C ALA A 34 7.81 -4.58 -11.87
N PRO A 35 7.79 -4.02 -13.09
CA PRO A 35 6.57 -3.70 -13.83
C PRO A 35 5.46 -4.76 -13.85
N PRO A 36 5.74 -6.07 -14.06
CA PRO A 36 4.68 -7.08 -14.10
C PRO A 36 3.94 -7.26 -12.77
N TYR A 37 4.57 -6.93 -11.64
CA TYR A 37 3.98 -7.11 -10.30
C TYR A 37 3.34 -5.82 -9.76
N ARG A 38 3.54 -4.67 -10.42
CA ARG A 38 3.08 -3.37 -9.91
C ARG A 38 1.56 -3.31 -9.73
N ALA A 39 0.78 -3.81 -10.67
CA ALA A 39 -0.68 -3.76 -10.58
C ALA A 39 -1.21 -4.56 -9.37
N ALA A 40 -0.66 -5.75 -9.14
CA ALA A 40 -1.02 -6.58 -7.99
C ALA A 40 -0.62 -5.90 -6.67
N ALA A 41 0.60 -5.34 -6.61
CA ALA A 41 1.08 -4.61 -5.44
C ALA A 41 0.26 -3.35 -5.14
N GLN A 42 -0.12 -2.58 -6.17
CA GLN A 42 -0.99 -1.42 -6.04
C GLN A 42 -2.38 -1.79 -5.52
N ASN A 43 -3.00 -2.85 -6.06
CA ASN A 43 -4.29 -3.32 -5.55
C ASN A 43 -4.20 -3.70 -4.06
N ARG A 44 -3.17 -4.48 -3.70
CA ARG A 44 -2.94 -4.87 -2.31
C ARG A 44 -2.76 -3.67 -1.37
N LEU A 45 -1.94 -2.70 -1.77
CA LEU A 45 -1.72 -1.49 -0.98
C LEU A 45 -3.02 -0.71 -0.80
N GLY A 46 -3.85 -0.62 -1.84
CA GLY A 46 -5.17 0.00 -1.78
C GLY A 46 -6.11 -0.71 -0.80
N GLU A 47 -6.13 -2.04 -0.79
CA GLU A 47 -6.92 -2.84 0.16
C GLU A 47 -6.48 -2.60 1.61
N ILE A 48 -5.16 -2.56 1.86
CA ILE A 48 -4.60 -2.27 3.19
C ILE A 48 -5.03 -0.90 3.68
N ILE A 49 -4.88 0.14 2.84
CA ILE A 49 -5.24 1.52 3.20
C ILE A 49 -6.73 1.63 3.50
N VAL A 50 -7.59 1.02 2.68
CA VAL A 50 -9.05 1.03 2.92
C VAL A 50 -9.40 0.29 4.22
N ALA A 51 -8.78 -0.86 4.47
CA ALA A 51 -9.04 -1.63 5.68
C ALA A 51 -8.63 -0.85 6.95
N MET A 52 -7.48 -0.16 6.90
CA MET A 52 -7.00 0.66 8.00
C MET A 52 -7.87 1.89 8.23
N TRP A 53 -8.19 2.63 7.16
CA TRP A 53 -9.06 3.81 7.23
C TRP A 53 -10.44 3.48 7.80
N ARG A 54 -11.02 2.34 7.42
CA ARG A 54 -12.29 1.86 8.01
C ARG A 54 -12.19 1.48 9.47
N ALA A 55 -11.02 1.05 9.94
CA ALA A 55 -10.79 0.62 11.31
C ALA A 55 -10.52 1.82 12.24
N ASP A 56 -9.77 2.81 11.76
CA ASP A 56 -9.60 4.13 12.37
C ASP A 56 -8.86 5.07 11.40
N SER A 57 -9.41 6.25 11.15
CA SER A 57 -8.80 7.31 10.34
C SER A 57 -7.77 8.10 11.15
N ASP A 58 -6.67 7.45 11.52
CA ASP A 58 -5.59 8.09 12.31
C ASP A 58 -4.49 8.68 11.41
N VAL A 59 -3.76 9.66 11.96
CA VAL A 59 -2.64 10.41 11.34
C VAL A 59 -1.51 9.48 10.84
N LEU A 60 -1.42 8.26 11.36
CA LEU A 60 -0.39 7.28 11.01
C LEU A 60 -0.80 6.30 9.88
N LEU A 61 -1.88 6.58 9.14
CA LEU A 61 -2.40 5.70 8.08
C LEU A 61 -1.33 5.28 7.06
N ILE A 62 -0.49 6.22 6.62
CA ILE A 62 0.55 5.98 5.60
C ILE A 62 1.64 5.04 6.14
N GLU A 63 2.22 5.35 7.30
CA GLU A 63 3.31 4.57 7.90
C GLU A 63 2.85 3.14 8.21
N ARG A 64 1.63 3.00 8.76
CA ARG A 64 1.04 1.68 9.06
C ARG A 64 0.78 0.89 7.79
N ALA A 65 0.24 1.53 6.74
CA ALA A 65 -0.04 0.84 5.48
C ALA A 65 1.25 0.34 4.81
N VAL A 66 2.32 1.12 4.83
CA VAL A 66 3.64 0.70 4.32
C VAL A 66 4.20 -0.46 5.14
N ALA A 67 4.17 -0.36 6.48
CA ALA A 67 4.66 -1.42 7.37
C ALA A 67 3.89 -2.74 7.17
N GLU A 68 2.57 -2.66 7.06
CA GLU A 68 1.71 -3.82 6.81
C GLU A 68 1.97 -4.41 5.43
N PHE A 69 2.07 -3.56 4.39
CA PHE A 69 2.39 -4.02 3.04
C PHE A 69 3.72 -4.79 3.01
N ASN A 70 4.75 -4.28 3.68
CA ASN A 70 6.06 -4.93 3.76
C ASN A 70 6.01 -6.23 4.58
N THR A 71 5.29 -6.24 5.70
CA THR A 71 5.11 -7.43 6.54
C THR A 71 4.47 -8.56 5.75
N GLN A 72 3.37 -8.26 5.07
CA GLN A 72 2.67 -9.25 4.26
C GLN A 72 3.39 -9.56 2.93
N SER A 73 4.35 -8.73 2.52
CA SER A 73 5.22 -8.95 1.35
C SER A 73 6.51 -9.69 1.69
N SER A 74 6.60 -10.31 2.89
CA SER A 74 7.64 -11.30 3.21
C SER A 74 7.53 -12.54 2.30
N VAL A 75 7.87 -12.36 1.03
CA VAL A 75 8.68 -13.32 0.30
C VAL A 75 10.03 -13.27 1.02
N PRO A 76 10.57 -14.41 1.49
CA PRO A 76 11.88 -14.43 2.13
C PRO A 76 12.90 -13.75 1.20
N PRO A 77 13.89 -13.01 1.73
CA PRO A 77 15.01 -12.55 0.92
C PRO A 77 15.56 -13.76 0.15
N PRO A 78 15.99 -13.62 -1.12
CA PRO A 78 16.65 -14.72 -1.78
C PRO A 78 17.80 -15.15 -0.87
N GLY A 79 17.69 -16.37 -0.32
CA GLY A 79 18.74 -16.95 0.51
C GLY A 79 20.07 -16.89 -0.25
N PRO A 80 21.21 -16.92 0.45
CA PRO A 80 22.51 -16.81 -0.20
C PRO A 80 22.57 -17.77 -1.38
N GLN A 81 22.65 -17.22 -2.59
CA GLN A 81 22.79 -18.02 -3.81
C GLN A 81 24.12 -18.74 -3.69
N THR A 82 24.04 -19.98 -3.25
CA THR A 82 25.19 -20.88 -3.18
C THR A 82 25.46 -21.29 -4.62
N ILE A 83 26.46 -20.64 -5.22
CA ILE A 83 27.19 -21.13 -6.39
C ILE A 83 28.51 -21.72 -5.91
#